data_AF-A0A4Q3WCC9-F1
#
_entry.id   AF-A0A4Q3WCC9-F1
#
_cell.length_a   1.000
_cell.length_b   1.000
_cell.length_c   1.000
_cell.angle_alpha   90.00
_cell.angle_beta   90.00
_cell.angle_gamma   90.00
#
_symmetry.space_group_name_H-M   'P 1'
#
loop_
_entity.id
_entity.type
_entity.pdbx_description
1 polymer ?
#
loop_
_entity_poly.entity_id
_entity_poly.type
_entity_poly.pdbx_seq_one_letter_code
_entity_poly.pdbx_strand_id
1 'polypeptide(L)'
;MPQLSSPRRLAFRGHIEASAWGFPRSLVAPDELPKRVLALWQSGAHLEEFDWGHVLFLPAPQKVRAELAPALAFSRHKNSLLSAPPPRGDEPRDGTWVVENGEWHQS
;
A
#
# COMPACT_ATOMS: atom_id res chain seq x y z
N MET A 1 14.95 -20.90 4.85
CA MET A 1 14.55 -19.87 3.86
C MET A 1 13.06 -19.69 3.98
N PRO A 2 12.54 -18.52 4.41
CA PRO A 2 11.10 -18.32 4.40
C PRO A 2 10.63 -18.40 2.94
N GLN A 3 9.69 -19.29 2.66
CA GLN A 3 9.03 -19.33 1.36
C GLN A 3 8.32 -18.00 1.18
N LEU A 4 8.79 -17.19 0.23
CA LEU A 4 8.02 -16.06 -0.27
C LEU A 4 6.69 -16.64 -0.75
N SER A 5 5.63 -16.35 -0.02
CA SER A 5 4.28 -16.73 -0.42
C SER A 5 4.08 -16.21 -1.85
N SER A 6 3.72 -17.11 -2.77
CA SER A 6 3.49 -16.74 -4.18
C SER A 6 2.58 -15.53 -4.21
N PRO A 7 2.89 -14.48 -5.02
CA PRO A 7 2.08 -13.27 -5.05
C PRO A 7 0.63 -13.70 -5.26
N ARG A 8 -0.22 -13.46 -4.25
CA ARG A 8 -1.63 -13.83 -4.32
C ARG A 8 -2.16 -13.14 -5.56
N ARG A 9 -2.63 -13.95 -6.52
CA ARG A 9 -3.33 -13.49 -7.71
C ARG A 9 -4.51 -12.67 -7.19
N LEU A 10 -4.35 -11.34 -7.06
CA LEU A 10 -5.41 -10.48 -6.56
C LEU A 10 -6.58 -10.70 -7.52
N ALA A 11 -7.66 -11.32 -7.03
CA ALA A 11 -8.83 -11.69 -7.80
C ALA A 11 -9.66 -10.47 -8.26
N PHE A 12 -9.03 -9.32 -8.41
CA PHE A 12 -9.65 -8.03 -8.60
C PHE A 12 -9.20 -7.46 -9.94
N ARG A 13 -9.97 -7.77 -10.99
CA ARG A 13 -9.99 -6.93 -12.18
C ARG A 13 -10.84 -5.72 -11.86
N GLY A 14 -10.33 -4.51 -12.09
CA GLY A 14 -11.12 -3.30 -11.95
C GLY A 14 -10.36 -2.17 -11.26
N HIS A 15 -11.10 -1.38 -10.50
CA HIS A 15 -10.54 -0.19 -9.86
C HIS A 15 -10.62 -0.31 -8.34
N ILE A 16 -9.57 0.16 -7.68
CA ILE A 16 -9.53 0.37 -6.23
C ILE A 16 -9.37 1.85 -5.96
N GLU A 17 -9.80 2.29 -4.78
CA GLU A 17 -9.50 3.62 -4.29
C GLU A 17 -8.17 3.58 -3.53
N ALA A 18 -7.23 4.41 -3.94
CA ALA A 18 -5.94 4.60 -3.29
C ALA A 18 -5.89 6.00 -2.67
N SER A 19 -5.71 6.06 -1.36
CA SER A 19 -5.38 7.27 -0.59
C SER A 19 -3.89 7.38 -0.29
N ALA A 20 -3.15 6.27 -0.39
CA ALA A 20 -1.70 6.24 -0.26
C ALA A 20 -1.08 5.06 -1.03
N TRP A 21 0.25 5.09 -1.19
CA TRP A 21 1.05 4.04 -1.80
C TRP A 21 2.16 3.59 -0.86
N GLY A 22 2.24 2.28 -0.62
CA GLY A 22 3.27 1.64 0.19
C GLY A 22 4.43 1.09 -0.61
N PHE A 23 5.63 1.34 -0.11
CA PHE A 23 6.90 0.82 -0.63
C PHE A 23 7.61 0.02 0.46
N PRO A 24 7.29 -1.29 0.61
CA PRO A 24 7.95 -2.13 1.61
C PRO A 24 9.44 -2.26 1.33
N ARG A 25 10.29 -2.16 2.37
CA ARG A 25 11.76 -2.33 2.23
C ARG A 25 12.14 -3.71 1.69
N SER A 26 11.28 -4.70 1.90
CA SER A 26 11.43 -6.07 1.38
C SER A 26 11.17 -6.21 -0.12
N LEU A 27 10.48 -5.24 -0.73
CA LEU A 27 10.03 -5.28 -2.13
C LEU A 27 10.64 -4.18 -3.01
N VAL A 28 11.13 -3.10 -2.40
CA VAL A 28 11.68 -1.95 -3.12
C VAL A 28 13.10 -1.68 -2.63
N ALA A 29 14.07 -1.82 -3.53
CA ALA A 29 15.45 -1.48 -3.23
C ALA A 29 15.59 0.04 -2.97
N PRO A 30 16.47 0.48 -2.06
CA PRO A 30 16.59 1.89 -1.69
C PRO A 30 16.87 2.85 -2.87
N ASP A 31 17.59 2.39 -3.88
CA ASP A 31 17.93 3.15 -5.09
C ASP A 31 16.76 3.24 -6.10
N GLU A 32 15.79 2.34 -6.02
CA GLU A 32 14.57 2.39 -6.83
C GLU A 32 13.50 3.31 -6.23
N LEU A 33 13.50 3.49 -4.90
CA LEU A 33 12.46 4.22 -4.18
C LEU A 33 12.22 5.64 -4.74
N PRO A 34 13.24 6.49 -4.97
CA PRO A 34 13.02 7.84 -5.49
C PRO A 34 12.30 7.84 -6.84
N LYS A 35 12.65 6.90 -7.73
CA LYS A 35 12.03 6.80 -9.06
C LYS A 35 10.55 6.41 -8.96
N ARG A 36 10.22 5.46 -8.08
CA ARG A 36 8.84 5.01 -7.85
C ARG A 36 7.98 6.09 -7.19
N VAL A 37 8.55 6.79 -6.20
CA VAL A 37 7.88 7.92 -5.54
C VAL A 37 7.59 9.03 -6.55
N LEU A 38 8.58 9.42 -7.36
CA LEU A 38 8.41 10.46 -8.37
C LEU A 38 7.39 10.09 -9.45
N ALA A 39 7.32 8.81 -9.85
CA ALA A 39 6.34 8.34 -10.83
C ALA A 39 4.89 8.43 -10.31
N LEU A 40 4.69 8.46 -8.99
CA LEU A 40 3.39 8.52 -8.32
C LEU A 40 3.11 9.90 -7.71
N TRP A 41 4.08 10.81 -7.74
CA TRP A 41 4.02 12.08 -7.03
C TRP A 41 2.95 13.01 -7.59
N GLN A 42 2.29 13.74 -6.70
CA GLN A 42 1.27 14.72 -7.02
C GLN A 42 1.43 15.94 -6.12
N SER A 43 0.97 17.10 -6.59
CA SER A 43 1.00 18.32 -5.77
C SER A 43 0.20 18.11 -4.49
N GLY A 44 0.83 18.33 -3.33
CA GLY A 44 0.23 18.10 -2.02
C GLY A 44 0.39 16.68 -1.46
N ALA A 45 1.04 15.78 -2.20
CA ALA A 45 1.48 14.50 -1.65
C ALA A 45 2.61 14.69 -0.64
N HIS A 46 2.73 13.77 0.32
CA HIS A 46 3.83 13.71 1.27
C HIS A 46 4.28 12.26 1.49
N LEU A 47 5.57 12.09 1.76
CA LEU A 47 6.19 10.79 1.98
C LEU A 47 6.55 10.67 3.47
N GLU A 48 6.16 9.58 4.11
CA GLU A 48 6.55 9.26 5.48
C GLU A 48 7.27 7.91 5.52
N GLU A 49 8.17 7.76 6.49
CA GLU A 49 8.90 6.54 6.75
C GLU A 49 8.28 5.77 7.93
N PHE A 50 8.19 4.47 7.78
CA PHE A 50 7.70 3.51 8.77
C PHE A 50 8.71 2.37 8.92
N ASP A 51 8.56 1.54 9.97
CA ASP A 51 9.46 0.41 10.24
C ASP A 51 9.49 -0.63 9.11
N TRP A 52 8.40 -0.75 8.34
CA TRP A 52 8.29 -1.69 7.22
C TRP A 52 8.67 -1.08 5.86
N GLY A 53 8.71 0.25 5.73
CA GLY A 53 8.78 0.89 4.42
C GLY A 53 8.51 2.38 4.40
N HIS A 54 8.21 2.88 3.21
CA HIS A 54 7.76 4.26 3.02
C HIS A 54 6.32 4.28 2.56
N VAL A 55 5.58 5.32 2.92
CA VAL A 55 4.21 5.55 2.46
C VAL A 55 4.11 6.93 1.83
N LEU A 56 3.71 6.97 0.55
CA LEU A 56 3.37 8.19 -0.15
C LEU A 56 1.87 8.44 0.01
N PHE A 57 1.51 9.41 0.84
CA PHE A 57 0.14 9.86 1.02
C PHE A 57 -0.27 10.79 -0.11
N LEU A 58 -1.43 10.52 -0.69
CA LEU A 58 -2.01 11.34 -1.74
C LEU A 58 -2.83 12.49 -1.14
N PRO A 59 -2.91 13.65 -1.83
CA PRO A 59 -3.71 14.79 -1.38
C PRO A 59 -5.22 14.49 -1.35
N ALA A 60 -5.67 13.55 -2.17
CA ALA A 60 -7.04 13.07 -2.21
C ALA A 60 -7.08 11.60 -2.68
N PRO A 61 -8.11 10.82 -2.30
CA PRO A 61 -8.27 9.46 -2.80
C PRO A 61 -8.41 9.42 -4.33
N GLN A 62 -7.81 8.41 -4.95
CA GLN A 62 -7.78 8.24 -6.40
C GLN A 62 -8.24 6.86 -6.82
N LYS A 63 -9.00 6.82 -7.91
CA LYS A 63 -9.43 5.58 -8.52
C LYS A 63 -8.33 5.05 -9.44
N VAL A 64 -7.74 3.92 -9.10
CA VAL A 64 -6.61 3.32 -9.82
C VAL A 64 -6.96 1.92 -10.27
N ARG A 65 -6.44 1.50 -11.44
CA ARG A 65 -6.62 0.12 -11.90
C ARG A 65 -5.77 -0.80 -11.05
N ALA A 66 -6.38 -1.78 -10.40
CA ALA A 66 -5.69 -2.68 -9.48
C ALA A 66 -4.55 -3.44 -10.17
N GLU A 67 -4.77 -3.86 -11.42
CA GLU A 67 -3.79 -4.55 -12.25
C GLU A 67 -2.59 -3.69 -12.70
N LEU A 68 -2.67 -2.37 -12.54
CA LEU A 68 -1.61 -1.42 -12.92
C LEU A 68 -0.97 -0.75 -11.69
N ALA A 69 -1.35 -1.13 -10.47
CA ALA A 69 -0.83 -0.55 -9.24
C ALA A 69 0.69 -0.80 -9.14
N PRO A 70 1.54 0.24 -9.21
CA PRO A 70 3.00 0.09 -9.23
C PRO A 70 3.61 -0.09 -7.82
N ALA A 71 2.76 -0.07 -6.79
CA ALA A 71 3.07 -0.14 -5.38
C ALA A 71 1.86 -0.72 -4.61
N LEU A 72 2.01 -0.99 -3.31
CA LEU A 72 0.89 -1.43 -2.48
C LEU A 72 -0.09 -0.27 -2.30
N ALA A 73 -1.28 -0.36 -2.88
CA ALA A 73 -2.29 0.67 -2.68
C ALA A 73 -2.85 0.58 -1.26
N PHE A 74 -3.09 1.73 -0.63
CA PHE A 74 -3.86 1.82 0.61
C PHE A 74 -5.14 2.63 0.39
N SER A 75 -6.26 2.16 0.91
CA SER A 75 -7.50 2.92 1.03
C SER A 75 -7.64 3.47 2.45
N ARG A 76 -8.17 4.69 2.60
CA ARG A 76 -8.52 5.24 3.91
C ARG A 76 -9.85 4.68 4.39
N HIS A 77 -9.90 4.18 5.62
CA HIS A 77 -11.11 3.70 6.27
C HIS A 77 -11.18 4.24 7.68
N LYS A 78 -12.20 5.07 7.99
CA LYS A 78 -12.29 5.83 9.24
C LYS A 78 -10.97 6.61 9.47
N ASN A 79 -10.22 6.25 10.51
CA ASN A 79 -8.93 6.85 10.87
C ASN A 79 -7.72 5.98 10.49
N SER A 80 -7.92 4.94 9.68
CA SER A 80 -6.91 3.94 9.35
C SER A 80 -6.57 3.91 7.86
N LEU A 81 -5.34 3.51 7.53
CA LEU A 81 -4.95 3.12 6.18
C LEU A 81 -4.89 1.60 6.08
N LEU A 82 -5.61 1.05 5.11
CA LEU A 82 -5.74 -0.39 4.87
C LEU A 82 -5.25 -0.75 3.48
N SER A 83 -4.51 -1.84 3.34
CA SER A 83 -4.11 -2.35 2.01
C SER A 83 -5.35 -2.56 1.14
N ALA A 84 -5.35 -1.99 -0.06
CA ALA A 84 -6.46 -2.08 -0.99
C ALA A 84 -6.23 -3.20 -2.02
N PRO A 85 -7.23 -4.05 -2.28
CA PRO A 85 -8.52 -4.10 -1.60
C PRO A 85 -8.37 -4.68 -0.18
N PRO A 86 -9.18 -4.21 0.80
CA PRO A 86 -9.13 -4.75 2.15
C PRO A 86 -9.46 -6.25 2.11
N PRO A 87 -8.76 -7.09 2.89
CA PRO A 87 -9.14 -8.49 3.01
C PRO A 87 -10.57 -8.61 3.58
N ARG A 88 -11.31 -9.66 3.19
CA ARG A 88 -12.61 -9.97 3.80
C ARG A 88 -12.37 -10.48 5.23
N GLY A 89 -12.89 -9.78 6.25
CA GLY A 89 -12.71 -10.15 7.66
C GLY A 89 -12.90 -8.97 8.61
N ASP A 90 -12.64 -9.19 9.90
CA ASP A 90 -12.84 -8.22 10.99
C ASP A 90 -12.27 -6.84 10.68
N GLU A 91 -13.02 -5.80 11.06
CA GLU A 91 -12.61 -4.41 10.86
C GLU A 91 -11.32 -4.12 11.65
N PRO A 92 -10.26 -3.62 10.98
CA PRO A 92 -9.05 -3.21 11.66
C PRO A 92 -9.32 -2.02 12.59
N ARG A 93 -8.62 -2.01 13.74
CA ARG A 93 -8.65 -0.89 14.70
C ARG A 93 -7.98 0.35 14.10
N ASP A 94 -8.06 1.48 14.81
CA ASP A 94 -7.41 2.73 14.40
C ASP A 94 -5.87 2.52 14.21
N GLY A 95 -5.32 2.99 13.09
CA GLY A 95 -3.88 2.88 12.78
C GLY A 95 -3.55 2.57 11.32
N THR A 96 -2.26 2.46 11.00
CA THR A 96 -1.80 2.00 9.68
C THR A 96 -1.61 0.49 9.72
N TRP A 97 -2.31 -0.21 8.84
CA TRP A 97 -2.30 -1.68 8.82
C TRP A 97 -1.83 -2.18 7.46
N VAL A 98 -0.82 -3.03 7.50
CA VAL A 98 -0.24 -3.67 6.32
C VAL A 98 -0.46 -5.17 6.40
N VAL A 99 -0.76 -5.79 5.26
CA VAL A 99 -0.75 -7.25 5.14
C VAL A 99 0.56 -7.67 4.49
N GLU A 100 1.48 -8.21 5.29
CA GLU A 100 2.71 -8.84 4.81
C GLU A 100 2.60 -10.35 5.02
N ASN A 101 2.92 -11.15 4.01
CA ASN A 101 2.83 -12.63 4.07
C ASN A 101 1.45 -13.21 4.50
N GLY A 102 0.38 -12.41 4.44
CA GLY A 102 -0.95 -12.82 4.88
C GLY A 102 -1.24 -12.56 6.36
N GLU A 103 -0.32 -11.93 7.09
CA GLU A 103 -0.47 -11.51 8.47
C GLU A 103 -0.64 -9.98 8.57
N TRP A 104 -1.36 -9.54 9.60
CA TRP A 104 -1.58 -8.12 9.86
C TRP A 104 -0.45 -7.54 10.69
N HIS A 105 0.14 -6.45 10.21
CA HIS A 105 1.13 -5.68 10.93
C HIS A 105 0.57 -4.28 11.20
N GLN A 106 0.44 -3.96 12.47
CA GLN A 106 0.18 -2.59 12.92
C GLN A 106 1.52 -1.87 12.98
N SER A 107 1.61 -0.73 12.32
CA SER A 107 2.75 0.17 12.46
C SER A 107 2.51 1.25 13.50
#